data_AF-A0A969MF11-F1
#
_entry.id   AF-A0A969MF11-F1
#
_cell.length_a   1.000
_cell.length_b   1.000
_cell.length_c   1.000
_cell.angle_alpha   90.00
_cell.angle_beta   90.00
_cell.angle_gamma   90.00
#
_symmetry.space_group_name_H-M   'P 1'
#
loop_
_entity.id
_entity.type
_entity.pdbx_description
1 polymer ?
#
loop_
_entity_poly.entity_id
_entity_poly.type
_entity_poly.pdbx_seq_one_letter_code
_entity_poly.pdbx_strand_id
1 'polypeptide(L)'
;MKEDERLARIGREQDFYNTCAKILGIDHEYTVPYRRRDRWNTRKLGNGRYPGFGVIRYCSSSYIIVMCKKGTRVFDNEQRVFEFLAQ
;
A
#
# COMPACT_ATOMS: atom_id res chain seq x y z
N MET A 1 11.26 -2.96 -17.60
CA MET A 1 11.27 -1.80 -16.69
C MET A 1 12.71 -1.45 -16.43
N LYS A 2 13.10 -0.21 -16.75
CA LYS A 2 14.43 0.32 -16.42
C LYS A 2 14.53 0.46 -14.90
N GLU A 3 15.74 0.42 -14.35
CA GLU A 3 15.92 0.49 -12.89
C GLU A 3 15.35 1.80 -12.32
N ASP A 4 15.45 2.90 -13.06
CA ASP A 4 14.90 4.21 -12.66
C ASP A 4 13.37 4.19 -12.52
N GLU A 5 12.66 3.55 -13.45
CA GLU A 5 11.19 3.40 -13.40
C GLU A 5 10.76 2.55 -12.19
N ARG A 6 11.56 1.54 -11.86
CA ARG A 6 11.34 0.69 -10.69
C ARG A 6 11.47 1.50 -9.41
N LEU A 7 12.55 2.27 -9.28
CA LEU A 7 12.81 3.11 -8.11
C LEU A 7 11.73 4.18 -7.95
N ALA A 8 11.32 4.82 -9.06
CA ALA A 8 10.22 5.78 -9.05
C ALA A 8 8.90 5.13 -8.59
N ARG A 9 8.60 3.92 -9.03
CA ARG A 9 7.42 3.17 -8.58
C ARG A 9 7.48 2.84 -7.09
N ILE A 10 8.63 2.36 -6.60
CA ILE A 10 8.83 2.02 -5.19
C ILE A 10 8.64 3.26 -4.32
N GLY A 11 9.23 4.39 -4.72
CA GLY A 11 9.07 5.66 -4.00
C GLY A 11 7.60 6.08 -3.88
N ARG A 12 6.85 6.06 -4.99
CA ARG A 12 5.41 6.37 -4.97
C ARG A 12 4.60 5.43 -4.08
N GLU A 13 4.87 4.13 -4.19
CA GLU A 13 4.17 3.13 -3.37
C GLU A 13 4.48 3.31 -1.87
N GLN A 14 5.73 3.64 -1.54
CA GLN A 14 6.16 3.95 -0.18
C GLN A 14 5.47 5.21 0.36
N ASP A 15 5.45 6.30 -0.42
CA ASP A 15 4.79 7.55 -0.04
C ASP A 15 3.29 7.34 0.17
N PHE A 16 2.64 6.56 -0.69
CA PHE A 16 1.23 6.21 -0.58
C PHE A 16 0.92 5.48 0.74
N TYR A 17 1.67 4.43 1.08
CA TYR A 17 1.42 3.69 2.32
C TYR A 17 1.77 4.51 3.55
N ASN A 18 2.86 5.27 3.54
CA ASN A 18 3.21 6.17 4.63
C ASN A 18 2.12 7.23 4.86
N THR A 19 1.49 7.72 3.79
CA THR A 19 0.38 8.67 3.89
C THR A 19 -0.85 8.02 4.49
N CYS A 20 -1.22 6.82 4.04
CA CYS A 20 -2.30 6.03 4.64
C CYS A 20 -2.06 5.76 6.15
N ALA A 21 -0.83 5.39 6.51
CA ALA A 21 -0.38 5.15 7.88
C ALA A 21 -0.58 6.38 8.78
N LYS A 22 -0.14 7.55 8.29
CA LYS A 22 -0.31 8.84 8.96
C LYS A 22 -1.78 9.19 9.18
N ILE A 23 -2.63 9.02 8.16
CA ILE A 23 -4.07 9.32 8.27
C ILE A 23 -4.74 8.42 9.31
N LEU A 24 -4.37 7.13 9.33
CA LEU A 24 -4.92 6.16 10.27
C LEU A 24 -4.31 6.26 11.68
N GLY A 25 -3.20 6.98 11.85
CA GLY A 25 -2.44 7.03 13.11
C GLY A 25 -1.82 5.68 13.47
N ILE A 26 -1.42 4.89 12.47
CA ILE A 26 -0.89 3.53 12.64
C ILE A 26 0.54 3.49 12.12
N ASP A 27 1.47 2.93 12.90
CA ASP A 27 2.83 2.69 12.42
C ASP A 27 2.84 1.65 11.30
N HIS A 28 3.47 2.03 10.18
CA HIS A 28 3.68 1.15 9.02
C HIS A 28 5.14 1.19 8.61
N GLU A 29 5.76 0.02 8.52
CA GLU A 29 7.09 -0.13 7.96
C GLU A 29 6.99 -0.57 6.50
N TYR A 30 7.43 0.29 5.58
CA TYR A 30 7.49 -0.05 4.17
C TYR A 30 8.63 -1.01 3.89
N THR A 31 8.30 -2.19 3.37
CA THR A 31 9.29 -3.17 2.90
C THR A 31 9.44 -3.07 1.40
N VAL A 32 10.66 -2.79 0.92
CA VAL A 32 10.96 -2.77 -0.51
C VAL A 32 10.69 -4.14 -1.13
N PRO A 33 9.85 -4.24 -2.18
CA PRO A 33 9.55 -5.51 -2.81
C PRO A 33 10.79 -6.17 -3.44
N TYR A 34 11.05 -7.42 -3.06
CA TYR A 34 12.12 -8.22 -3.63
C TYR A 34 11.95 -8.38 -5.15
N ARG A 35 13.03 -8.13 -5.91
CA ARG A 35 13.04 -8.31 -7.37
C ARG A 35 12.79 -9.75 -7.78
N ARG A 36 13.35 -10.70 -7.03
CA ARG A 36 13.12 -12.14 -7.16
C ARG A 36 12.60 -12.65 -5.83
N ARG A 37 11.45 -13.31 -5.85
CA ARG A 37 10.89 -13.94 -4.65
C ARG A 37 11.56 -15.30 -4.47
N ASP A 38 11.97 -15.58 -3.23
CA ASP A 38 12.36 -16.91 -2.79
C ASP A 38 11.40 -17.40 -1.70
N ARG A 39 11.62 -18.65 -1.26
CA ARG A 39 10.80 -19.32 -0.24
C ARG A 39 10.74 -18.55 1.08
N TRP A 40 11.82 -17.88 1.48
CA TRP A 40 11.92 -17.21 2.78
C TRP A 40 11.34 -15.80 2.71
N ASN A 41 11.62 -15.08 1.63
CA ASN A 41 11.17 -13.71 1.40
C ASN A 41 9.66 -13.61 1.16
N THR A 42 9.02 -14.66 0.67
CA THR A 42 7.55 -14.71 0.49
C THR A 42 6.79 -14.84 1.82
N ARG A 43 7.49 -15.16 2.92
CA ARG A 43 6.86 -15.31 4.25
C ARG A 43 6.73 -14.00 5.02
N LYS A 44 7.38 -12.92 4.58
CA LYS A 44 7.19 -11.60 5.18
C LYS A 44 5.81 -11.07 4.81
N LEU A 45 5.14 -10.43 5.77
CA LEU A 45 3.87 -9.75 5.52
C LEU A 45 4.12 -8.64 4.50
N GLY A 46 3.33 -8.61 3.43
CA GLY A 46 3.41 -7.55 2.41
C GLY A 46 2.94 -6.20 2.93
N ASN A 47 3.28 -5.14 2.20
CA ASN A 47 2.89 -3.76 2.50
C ASN A 47 1.36 -3.57 2.53
N GLY A 48 0.93 -2.48 3.17
CA GLY A 48 -0.47 -2.05 3.20
C GLY A 48 -1.36 -2.82 4.17
N ARG A 49 -0.78 -3.58 5.09
CA ARG A 49 -1.51 -4.18 6.22
C ARG A 49 -1.47 -3.23 7.40
N TYR A 50 -2.62 -2.74 7.82
CA TYR A 50 -2.78 -1.81 8.94
C TYR A 50 -3.51 -2.49 10.09
N PRO A 51 -2.84 -2.76 11.23
CA PRO A 51 -3.45 -3.34 12.41
C PRO A 51 -4.74 -2.62 12.82
N GLY A 52 -5.81 -3.36 13.12
CA GLY A 52 -7.10 -2.79 13.54
C GLY A 52 -7.97 -2.22 12.41
N PHE A 53 -7.39 -1.82 11.27
CA PHE A 53 -8.12 -1.29 10.11
C PHE A 53 -8.42 -2.37 9.06
N GLY A 54 -7.38 -3.00 8.51
CA GLY A 54 -7.51 -3.91 7.38
C GLY A 54 -6.32 -3.91 6.44
N VAL A 55 -6.57 -4.12 5.15
CA VAL A 55 -5.55 -4.22 4.10
C VAL A 55 -5.85 -3.24 2.97
N ILE A 56 -4.89 -2.40 2.63
CA ILE A 56 -4.88 -1.52 1.45
C ILE A 56 -3.87 -2.09 0.46
N ARG A 57 -4.28 -2.33 -0.79
CA ARG A 57 -3.41 -2.82 -1.86
C ARG A 57 -3.25 -1.75 -2.92
N TYR A 58 -2.02 -1.29 -3.09
CA TYR A 58 -1.63 -0.40 -4.19
C TYR A 58 -1.26 -1.22 -5.42
N CYS A 59 -2.18 -1.38 -6.38
CA CYS A 59 -1.91 -2.14 -7.60
C CYS A 59 -1.34 -1.23 -8.70
N SER A 60 -1.96 -0.07 -8.88
CA SER A 60 -1.49 1.05 -9.71
C SER A 60 -2.07 2.37 -9.17
N SER A 61 -1.59 3.49 -9.68
CA SER A 61 -2.13 4.82 -9.35
C SER A 61 -3.63 4.97 -9.66
N SER A 62 -4.15 4.13 -10.56
CA SER A 62 -5.54 4.11 -10.99
C SER A 62 -6.34 2.91 -10.49
N TYR A 63 -5.75 2.06 -9.65
CA TYR A 63 -6.40 0.86 -9.15
C TYR A 63 -5.86 0.50 -7.76
N ILE A 64 -6.66 0.84 -6.75
CA ILE A 64 -6.32 0.65 -5.35
C ILE A 64 -7.48 -0.07 -4.67
N ILE A 65 -7.18 -1.10 -3.87
CA ILE A 65 -8.19 -1.90 -3.19
C ILE A 65 -8.05 -1.70 -1.70
N VAL A 66 -9.13 -1.28 -1.03
CA VAL A 66 -9.19 -1.16 0.43
C VAL A 66 -10.14 -2.23 0.95
N MET A 67 -9.62 -3.17 1.73
CA MET A 67 -10.37 -4.22 2.42
C MET A 67 -10.36 -3.91 3.92
N CYS A 68 -11.48 -3.47 4.46
CA CYS A 68 -11.62 -3.15 5.88
C CYS A 68 -12.89 -3.79 6.45
N LYS A 69 -13.14 -3.64 7.75
CA LYS A 69 -14.36 -4.15 8.41
C LYS A 69 -15.65 -3.62 7.78
N LYS A 70 -15.63 -2.41 7.21
CA LYS A 70 -16.77 -1.77 6.52
C LYS A 70 -17.02 -2.33 5.10
N GLY A 71 -16.20 -3.28 4.65
CA GLY A 71 -16.28 -3.91 3.33
C GLY A 71 -15.06 -3.66 2.45
N THR A 72 -15.12 -4.19 1.23
CA THR A 72 -14.09 -4.00 0.20
C THR A 72 -14.52 -2.90 -0.76
N ARG A 73 -13.62 -1.94 -1.01
CA ARG A 73 -13.82 -0.84 -1.95
C ARG A 73 -12.65 -0.77 -2.91
N VAL A 74 -12.94 -0.38 -4.15
CA VAL A 74 -11.94 -0.15 -5.19
C VAL A 74 -11.95 1.33 -5.53
N PHE A 75 -10.77 1.91 -5.64
CA PHE A 75 -10.56 3.31 -5.95
C PHE A 75 -9.73 3.43 -7.22
N ASP A 76 -10.05 4.48 -7.98
CA ASP A 76 -9.42 4.88 -9.24
C ASP A 76 -8.34 5.95 -9.04
N ASN A 77 -8.15 6.44 -7.82
CA ASN A 77 -7.14 7.44 -7.46
C ASN A 77 -6.78 7.34 -5.97
N GLU A 78 -5.53 7.65 -5.64
CA GLU A 78 -4.98 7.77 -4.29
C GLU A 78 -5.74 8.80 -3.44
N GLN A 79 -6.09 9.95 -4.02
CA GLN A 79 -6.76 11.02 -3.26
C GLN A 79 -8.08 10.57 -2.65
N ARG A 80 -8.88 9.79 -3.39
CA ARG A 80 -10.15 9.24 -2.88
C ARG A 80 -9.94 8.22 -1.77
N VAL A 81 -8.80 7.53 -1.77
CA VAL A 81 -8.42 6.65 -0.66
C VAL A 81 -8.14 7.50 0.57
N PHE A 82 -7.35 8.56 0.45
CA PHE A 82 -7.02 9.44 1.58
C PHE A 82 -8.28 10.08 2.18
N GLU A 83 -9.19 10.57 1.34
CA GLU A 83 -10.50 11.08 1.77
C GLU A 83 -11.33 10.02 2.48
N PHE A 84 -11.31 8.77 2.01
CA PHE A 84 -12.03 7.67 2.64
C PHE A 84 -11.41 7.28 4.00
N LEU A 85 -10.10 7.36 4.16
CA LEU A 85 -9.41 7.02 5.41
C LEU A 85 -9.56 8.11 6.48
N ALA A 86 -9.81 9.37 6.07
CA ALA A 86 -9.99 10.50 6.98
C ALA A 86 -11.41 10.60 7.58
N GLN A 87 -12.32 9.68 7.24
CA GLN A 87 -13.72 9.61 7.71
C GLN A 87 -13.90 8.71 8.94
#